data_AF-A0A662R4W1-F1
#
_entry.id   AF-A0A662R4W1-F1
#
_cell.length_a   1.000
_cell.length_b   1.000
_cell.length_c   1.000
_cell.angle_alpha   90.00
_cell.angle_beta   90.00
_cell.angle_gamma   90.00
#
_symmetry.space_group_name_H-M   'P 1'
#
loop_
_entity.id
_entity.type
_entity.pdbx_description
1 polymer ?
#
loop_
_entity_poly.entity_id
_entity_poly.type
_entity_poly.pdbx_seq_one_letter_code
_entity_poly.pdbx_strand_id
1 'polypeptide(L)'
;MEYNPIPGSAIFNALKDKGCIIMACNTRIIPGVTKGIFRAAKDLDSAIIIELAKSECNLEGGYTGLTPAELSMRTSAIAYEVGFD
;
A
#
# COMPACT_ATOMS: atom_id res chain seq x y z
N MET A 1 -5.92 -9.24 12.24
CA MET A 1 -4.46 -9.08 12.41
C MET A 1 -4.20 -7.62 12.76
N GLU A 2 -3.33 -7.36 13.72
CA GLU A 2 -2.88 -6.01 14.01
C GLU A 2 -1.87 -5.60 12.92
N TYR A 3 -2.21 -4.58 12.11
CA TYR A 3 -1.37 -4.09 11.00
C TYR A 3 -0.25 -3.21 11.58
N ASN A 4 0.70 -3.85 12.27
CA ASN A 4 1.86 -3.18 12.85
C ASN A 4 2.92 -2.90 11.78
N PRO A 5 3.72 -1.84 11.92
CA PRO A 5 4.81 -1.55 10.98
C PRO A 5 5.79 -2.72 10.93
N ILE A 6 6.03 -3.25 9.73
CA ILE A 6 7.02 -4.28 9.45
C ILE A 6 8.30 -3.60 8.94
N PRO A 7 9.49 -4.02 9.38
CA PRO A 7 10.73 -3.53 8.80
C PRO A 7 10.78 -3.80 7.29
N GLY A 8 10.97 -2.76 6.48
CA GLY A 8 11.04 -2.91 5.02
C GLY A 8 12.13 -3.90 4.58
N SER A 9 13.21 -4.04 5.34
CA SER A 9 14.26 -5.03 5.11
C SER A 9 13.76 -6.46 5.07
N ALA A 10 12.70 -6.80 5.82
CA ALA A 10 12.11 -8.13 5.79
C ALA A 10 11.51 -8.44 4.41
N ILE A 11 10.78 -7.48 3.83
CA ILE A 11 10.16 -7.59 2.50
C ILE A 11 11.25 -7.60 1.41
N PHE A 12 12.18 -6.64 1.44
CA PHE A 12 13.22 -6.55 0.42
C PHE A 12 14.13 -7.79 0.38
N ASN A 13 14.50 -8.33 1.54
CA ASN A 13 15.33 -9.54 1.58
C ASN A 13 14.62 -10.78 1.02
N ALA A 14 13.28 -10.86 1.09
CA ALA A 14 12.52 -11.95 0.52
C ALA A 14 12.48 -11.89 -1.03
N LEU A 15 12.63 -10.70 -1.61
CA LEU A 15 12.44 -10.45 -3.05
C LEU A 15 13.74 -10.18 -3.82
N LYS A 16 14.83 -9.80 -3.15
CA LYS A 16 16.08 -9.34 -3.80
C LYS A 16 16.67 -10.31 -4.84
N ASP A 17 16.52 -11.62 -4.62
CA ASP A 17 17.10 -12.66 -5.48
C ASP A 17 16.10 -13.19 -6.53
N LYS A 18 14.90 -12.59 -6.62
CA LYS A 18 13.83 -13.04 -7.52
C LYS A 18 13.88 -12.40 -8.91
N GLY A 19 14.78 -11.45 -9.14
CA GLY A 19 14.90 -10.76 -10.43
C GLY A 19 13.61 -10.05 -10.86
N CYS A 20 12.87 -9.48 -9.90
CA CYS A 20 11.56 -8.86 -10.12
C CYS A 20 11.59 -7.34 -9.93
N ILE A 21 10.53 -6.68 -10.40
CA ILE A 21 10.25 -5.27 -10.14
C ILE A 21 9.00 -5.22 -9.26
N ILE A 22 9.03 -4.37 -8.23
CA ILE A 22 7.88 -4.12 -7.36
C ILE A 22 7.16 -2.87 -7.87
N MET A 23 5.86 -2.99 -8.13
CA MET A 23 5.05 -1.84 -8.54
C MET A 23 4.81 -0.92 -7.34
N ALA A 24 5.09 0.37 -7.52
CA ALA A 24 4.73 1.43 -6.58
C ALA A 24 3.53 2.22 -7.13
N CYS A 25 2.43 2.25 -6.39
CA CYS A 25 1.16 2.79 -6.84
C CYS A 25 0.81 4.07 -6.07
N ASN A 26 0.73 5.18 -6.80
CA ASN A 26 0.11 6.41 -6.31
C ASN A 26 -1.39 6.39 -6.62
N THR A 27 -2.19 5.76 -5.76
CA THR A 27 -3.58 5.43 -6.11
C THR A 27 -4.56 6.59 -5.93
N ARG A 28 -4.31 7.49 -4.97
CA ARG A 28 -5.20 8.59 -4.48
C ARG A 28 -6.58 8.14 -3.99
N ILE A 29 -7.27 7.27 -4.73
CA ILE A 29 -8.63 6.78 -4.48
C ILE A 29 -8.56 5.39 -3.83
N ILE A 30 -8.67 5.36 -2.50
CA ILE A 30 -8.47 4.14 -1.71
C ILE A 30 -9.62 3.12 -1.88
N PRO A 31 -10.91 3.49 -1.70
CA PRO A 31 -11.99 2.50 -1.71
C PRO A 31 -12.18 1.76 -3.05
N GLY A 32 -11.83 2.41 -4.16
CA GLY A 32 -11.99 1.86 -5.52
C GLY A 32 -10.68 1.33 -6.10
N VAL A 33 -9.72 2.24 -6.36
CA VAL A 33 -8.50 1.91 -7.11
C VAL A 33 -7.57 1.01 -6.29
N THR A 34 -7.29 1.36 -5.03
CA THR A 34 -6.41 0.54 -4.18
C THR A 34 -6.99 -0.85 -3.98
N LYS A 35 -8.30 -0.97 -3.77
CA LYS A 35 -8.99 -2.26 -3.65
C LYS A 35 -8.85 -3.14 -4.89
N GLY A 36 -8.99 -2.56 -6.08
CA GLY A 36 -8.79 -3.28 -7.34
C GLY A 36 -7.35 -3.78 -7.49
N ILE A 37 -6.37 -2.93 -7.15
CA ILE A 37 -4.95 -3.28 -7.17
C ILE A 37 -4.65 -4.41 -6.17
N PHE A 38 -5.20 -4.36 -4.95
CA PHE A 38 -4.99 -5.40 -3.94
C PHE A 38 -5.56 -6.75 -4.37
N ARG A 39 -6.72 -6.77 -5.04
CA ARG A 39 -7.27 -8.00 -5.63
C ARG A 39 -6.34 -8.59 -6.67
N ALA A 40 -5.86 -7.76 -7.60
CA ALA A 40 -4.91 -8.21 -8.62
C ALA A 40 -3.59 -8.70 -8.01
N ALA A 41 -3.07 -7.98 -7.00
CA ALA A 41 -1.82 -8.34 -6.33
C ALA A 41 -1.94 -9.68 -5.60
N LYS A 42 -3.08 -9.93 -4.94
CA LYS A 42 -3.41 -11.20 -4.30
C LYS A 42 -3.49 -12.35 -5.31
N ASP A 43 -4.19 -12.15 -6.42
CA ASP A 43 -4.34 -13.19 -7.45
C ASP A 43 -2.99 -13.56 -8.10
N LEU A 44 -2.04 -12.61 -8.13
CA LEU A 44 -0.70 -12.79 -8.68
C LEU A 44 0.36 -13.23 -7.65
N ASP A 45 0.00 -13.36 -6.37
CA ASP A 45 0.95 -13.61 -5.27
C ASP A 45 2.14 -12.63 -5.31
N SER A 46 1.82 -11.34 -5.39
CA SER A 46 2.80 -10.28 -5.66
C SER A 46 2.81 -9.18 -4.60
N ALA A 47 4.02 -8.72 -4.27
CA ALA A 47 4.21 -7.55 -3.43
C ALA A 47 3.99 -6.26 -4.22
N ILE A 48 3.43 -5.24 -3.56
CA ILE A 48 3.21 -3.89 -4.09
C ILE A 48 3.56 -2.84 -3.03
N ILE A 49 3.81 -1.61 -3.47
CA ILE A 49 4.01 -0.45 -2.61
C ILE A 49 2.86 0.53 -2.86
N ILE A 50 2.20 1.01 -1.81
CA ILE A 50 1.29 2.14 -1.91
C ILE A 50 2.01 3.39 -1.40
N GLU A 51 2.04 4.42 -2.23
CA GLU A 51 2.75 5.66 -1.93
C GLU A 51 1.96 6.88 -2.40
N LEU A 52 2.16 8.02 -1.74
CA LEU A 52 1.63 9.31 -2.18
C LEU A 52 2.73 10.36 -2.08
N ALA A 53 2.76 11.30 -3.02
CA ALA A 53 3.70 12.42 -2.97
C ALA A 53 3.41 13.34 -1.78
N LYS A 54 4.38 14.14 -1.33
CA LYS A 54 4.20 15.08 -0.21
C LYS A 54 3.08 16.11 -0.46
N SER A 55 2.87 16.52 -1.72
CA SER A 55 1.76 17.41 -2.09
C SER A 55 0.40 16.73 -1.98
N GLU A 56 0.36 15.40 -2.06
CA GLU A 56 -0.83 14.57 -2.01
C GLU A 56 -1.20 14.20 -0.59
N CYS A 57 -0.20 13.88 0.21
CA CYS A 57 -0.33 13.37 1.55
C CYS A 57 0.74 14.00 2.44
N ASN A 58 0.29 14.81 3.41
CA ASN A 58 1.15 15.43 4.41
C ASN A 58 0.39 15.59 5.73
N LEU A 59 1.01 16.19 6.75
CA LEU A 59 0.40 16.33 8.08
C LEU A 59 -0.87 17.20 8.10
N GLU A 60 -1.12 17.99 7.04
CA GLU A 60 -2.31 18.82 6.86
C GLU A 60 -3.29 18.21 5.84
N GLY A 61 -2.99 17.01 5.32
CA GLY A 61 -3.83 16.27 4.37
C GLY A 61 -3.42 16.40 2.89
N GLY A 62 -2.55 17.35 2.54
CA GLY A 62 -2.24 17.63 1.12
C GLY A 62 -3.49 17.93 0.29
N TYR A 63 -3.39 17.84 -1.04
CA TYR A 63 -4.57 18.06 -1.89
C TYR A 63 -5.58 16.90 -1.88
N THR A 64 -5.19 15.72 -1.40
CA THR A 64 -6.12 14.58 -1.30
C THR A 64 -6.92 14.58 0.00
N GLY A 65 -6.54 15.41 0.98
CA GLY A 65 -7.11 15.42 2.32
C GLY A 65 -6.69 14.23 3.18
N LEU A 66 -5.62 13.51 2.81
CA LEU A 66 -5.10 12.36 3.53
C LEU A 66 -3.82 12.70 4.27
N THR A 67 -3.81 12.46 5.58
CA THR A 67 -2.56 12.36 6.34
C THR A 67 -1.88 11.00 6.13
N PRO A 68 -0.58 10.85 6.42
CA PRO A 68 0.08 9.54 6.37
C PRO A 68 -0.59 8.48 7.25
N ALA A 69 -1.10 8.89 8.42
CA ALA A 69 -1.86 8.02 9.31
C ALA A 69 -3.16 7.54 8.68
N GLU A 70 -3.92 8.43 8.03
CA GLU A 70 -5.16 8.06 7.34
C GLU A 70 -4.91 7.21 6.10
N LEU A 71 -3.85 7.50 5.33
CA LEU A 71 -3.44 6.66 4.20
C LEU A 71 -3.19 5.24 4.70
N SER A 72 -2.34 5.08 5.72
CA SER A 72 -2.00 3.77 6.31
C SER A 72 -3.23 3.05 6.87
N MET A 73 -4.09 3.74 7.62
CA MET A 73 -5.30 3.16 8.19
C MET A 73 -6.25 2.66 7.09
N ARG A 74 -6.52 3.49 6.07
CA ARG A 74 -7.49 3.18 5.01
C ARG A 74 -6.96 2.08 4.09
N THR A 75 -5.67 2.07 3.75
CA THR A 75 -5.08 0.98 2.96
C THR A 75 -5.12 -0.33 3.74
N SER A 76 -4.77 -0.32 5.03
CA SER A 76 -4.84 -1.52 5.89
C SER A 76 -6.27 -2.08 5.99
N ALA A 77 -7.27 -1.20 6.12
CA ALA A 77 -8.67 -1.62 6.13
C ALA A 77 -9.11 -2.30 4.82
N ILE A 78 -8.66 -1.78 3.68
CA ILE A 78 -8.93 -2.39 2.36
C ILE A 78 -8.15 -3.70 2.17
N ALA A 79 -6.90 -3.79 2.64
CA ALA A 79 -6.13 -5.03 2.62
C ALA A 79 -6.84 -6.13 3.40
N TYR A 80 -7.30 -5.81 4.61
CA TYR A 80 -8.11 -6.71 5.42
C TYR A 80 -9.41 -7.12 4.72
N GLU A 81 -10.13 -6.19 4.10
CA GLU A 81 -11.36 -6.49 3.36
C GLU A 81 -11.12 -7.44 2.18
N VAL A 82 -10.02 -7.27 1.45
CA VAL A 82 -9.63 -8.12 0.32
C VAL A 82 -9.03 -9.46 0.78
N GLY A 83 -8.57 -9.53 2.03
CA GLY A 83 -7.73 -10.61 2.54
C GLY A 83 -6.40 -10.66 1.79
N PHE A 84 -5.78 -9.50 1.60
CA PHE A 84 -4.41 -9.31 1.14
C PHE A 84 -3.53 -9.03 2.36
N ASP A 85 -2.40 -9.72 2.47
CA ASP A 85 -1.49 -9.70 3.61
C ASP A 85 -0.44 -8.58 3.55
#